data_AF-A0A0G1NFD4-F1
#
_entry.id   AF-A0A0G1NFD4-F1
#
_cell.length_a   1.000
_cell.length_b   1.000
_cell.length_c   1.000
_cell.angle_alpha   90.00
_cell.angle_beta   90.00
_cell.angle_gamma   90.00
#
_symmetry.space_group_name_H-M   'P 1'
#
loop_
_entity.id
_entity.type
_entity.pdbx_description
1 polymer ?
#
loop_
_entity_poly.entity_id
_entity_poly.type
_entity_poly.pdbx_seq_one_letter_code
_entity_poly.pdbx_strand_id
1 'polypeptide(L)'
;MGAEDIKTKEDDVEIYGKPSALFKIKDGLEKAEVKIESAETELTAKNPFEIKDPKIQEELNKLYEALDDQNDVEEIYSNTAD
;
A
#
# COMPACT_ATOMS: atom_id res chain seq x y z
N MET A 1 -4.42 10.68 -16.36
CA MET A 1 -4.25 11.28 -15.01
C MET A 1 -2.92 10.94 -14.35
N GLY A 2 -1.98 10.25 -15.00
CA GLY A 2 -0.64 9.97 -14.42
C GLY A 2 -0.53 8.64 -13.66
N ALA A 3 -1.62 7.87 -13.59
CA ALA A 3 -1.61 6.49 -13.12
C ALA A 3 -0.80 5.59 -14.06
N GLU A 4 -0.06 4.65 -13.47
CA GLU A 4 0.74 3.63 -14.16
C GLU A 4 0.14 2.23 -13.97
N ASP A 5 -0.59 1.98 -12.88
CA ASP A 5 -1.27 0.72 -12.61
C ASP A 5 -2.58 0.94 -11.83
N ILE A 6 -3.55 0.03 -11.99
CA ILE A 6 -4.84 0.08 -11.31
C ILE A 6 -5.20 -1.34 -10.86
N LYS A 7 -5.45 -1.53 -9.57
CA LYS A 7 -5.89 -2.79 -8.99
C LYS A 7 -7.31 -2.64 -8.44
N THR A 8 -8.19 -3.53 -8.85
CA THR A 8 -9.55 -3.61 -8.30
C THR A 8 -9.57 -4.73 -7.26
N LYS A 9 -9.87 -4.37 -6.02
CA LYS A 9 -10.16 -5.29 -4.92
C LYS A 9 -11.67 -5.45 -4.77
N GLU A 10 -12.12 -6.31 -3.85
CA GLU A 10 -13.55 -6.57 -3.65
C GLU A 10 -14.31 -5.32 -3.21
N ASP A 11 -13.71 -4.52 -2.32
CA ASP A 11 -14.35 -3.33 -1.74
C ASP A 11 -13.82 -2.01 -2.32
N ASP A 12 -12.57 -1.98 -2.81
CA ASP A 12 -11.87 -0.75 -3.18
C ASP A 12 -11.11 -0.84 -4.52
N VAL A 13 -10.75 0.33 -5.05
CA VAL A 13 -9.88 0.47 -6.24
C VAL A 13 -8.61 1.22 -5.85
N GLU A 14 -7.47 0.55 -6.01
CA GLU A 14 -6.15 1.12 -5.77
C GLU A 14 -5.55 1.61 -7.08
N ILE A 15 -5.12 2.88 -7.10
CA ILE A 15 -4.53 3.52 -8.27
C ILE A 15 -3.08 3.88 -7.95
N TYR A 16 -2.15 3.31 -8.70
CA TYR A 16 -0.72 3.52 -8.51
C TYR A 16 -0.14 4.40 -9.61
N GLY A 17 0.89 5.16 -9.26
CA GLY A 17 1.71 5.91 -10.19
C GLY A 17 2.99 6.39 -9.52
N LYS A 18 3.82 7.14 -10.25
CA LYS A 18 5.01 7.75 -9.65
C LYS A 18 4.62 8.66 -8.49
N PRO A 19 5.48 8.78 -7.44
CA PRO A 19 5.24 9.71 -6.34
C PRO A 19 4.99 11.16 -6.81
N SER A 20 5.68 11.59 -7.86
CA SER A 20 5.51 12.92 -8.46
C SER A 20 4.15 13.14 -9.17
N ALA A 21 3.40 12.07 -9.44
CA ALA A 21 2.10 12.12 -10.08
C ALA A 21 0.93 12.12 -9.08
N LEU A 22 1.16 11.90 -7.78
CA LEU A 22 0.12 11.76 -6.76
C LEU A 22 -0.92 12.89 -6.81
N PHE A 23 -0.47 14.15 -6.74
CA PHE A 23 -1.36 15.32 -6.79
C PHE A 23 -2.19 15.39 -8.08
N LYS A 24 -1.60 14.99 -9.22
CA LYS A 24 -2.29 15.01 -10.51
C LYS A 24 -3.34 13.89 -10.62
N ILE A 25 -3.06 12.73 -10.05
CA ILE A 25 -4.00 11.62 -9.96
C ILE A 25 -5.17 12.03 -9.06
N LYS A 26 -4.87 12.54 -7.86
CA LYS A 26 -5.86 13.01 -6.87
C LYS A 26 -6.79 14.08 -7.46
N ASP A 27 -6.24 15.17 -8.00
CA ASP A 27 -7.03 16.26 -8.59
C ASP A 27 -7.92 15.77 -9.75
N GLY A 28 -7.43 14.83 -10.56
CA GLY A 28 -8.22 14.26 -11.64
C GLY A 28 -9.38 13.39 -11.14
N LEU A 29 -9.19 12.64 -10.05
CA LEU A 29 -10.23 11.81 -9.43
C LEU A 29 -11.28 12.68 -8.74
N GLU A 30 -10.85 13.71 -8.01
CA GLU A 30 -11.77 14.66 -7.37
C GLU A 30 -12.63 15.40 -8.40
N LYS A 31 -12.05 15.81 -9.55
CA LYS A 31 -12.80 16.42 -10.67
C LYS A 31 -13.77 15.46 -11.35
N ALA A 32 -13.52 14.16 -11.26
CA ALA A 32 -14.42 13.12 -11.72
C ALA A 32 -15.46 12.74 -10.65
N GLU A 33 -15.52 13.47 -9.54
CA GLU A 33 -16.42 13.23 -8.40
C GLU A 33 -16.23 11.85 -7.75
N VAL A 34 -15.02 11.28 -7.89
CA VAL A 34 -14.64 10.02 -7.24
C VAL A 34 -14.21 10.32 -5.80
N LYS A 35 -14.85 9.65 -4.83
CA LYS A 35 -14.45 9.74 -3.43
C LYS A 35 -13.11 9.02 -3.25
N ILE A 36 -12.14 9.73 -2.68
CA ILE A 36 -10.82 9.19 -2.38
C ILE A 36 -10.78 8.92 -0.87
N GLU A 37 -10.47 7.69 -0.48
CA GLU A 37 -10.36 7.31 0.94
C GLU A 37 -8.99 7.68 1.50
N SER A 38 -7.92 7.33 0.79
CA SER A 38 -6.54 7.73 1.08
C SER A 38 -5.76 8.03 -0.21
N ALA A 39 -4.71 8.84 -0.09
CA ALA A 39 -3.82 9.17 -1.20
C ALA A 39 -2.46 9.60 -0.64
N GLU A 40 -1.47 8.70 -0.74
CA GLU A 40 -0.16 8.88 -0.14
C GLU A 40 0.95 8.30 -1.02
N THR A 41 2.20 8.62 -0.66
CA THR A 41 3.38 8.09 -1.33
C THR A 41 4.02 7.05 -0.44
N GLU A 42 3.94 5.79 -0.86
CA GLU A 42 4.49 4.65 -0.12
C GLU A 42 5.40 3.80 -1.00
N LEU A 43 6.21 2.96 -0.36
CA LEU A 43 6.99 1.94 -1.04
C LEU A 43 6.15 0.69 -1.28
N THR A 44 5.75 0.46 -2.53
CA THR A 44 5.12 -0.80 -2.95
C THR A 44 6.14 -1.83 -3.40
N ALA A 45 6.01 -3.07 -2.91
CA ALA A 45 6.86 -4.18 -3.31
C ALA A 45 6.66 -4.54 -4.80
N LYS A 46 7.73 -4.48 -5.60
CA LYS A 46 7.70 -4.87 -7.02
C LYS A 46 7.53 -6.37 -7.23
N ASN A 47 8.11 -7.16 -6.32
CA ASN A 47 8.06 -8.61 -6.34
C ASN A 47 7.55 -9.09 -4.96
N PRO A 48 6.23 -9.24 -4.80
CA PRO A 48 5.67 -9.78 -3.58
C PRO A 48 6.08 -11.25 -3.40
N PHE A 49 6.28 -11.65 -2.15
CA PHE A 49 6.68 -13.00 -1.76
C PHE A 49 5.60 -13.63 -0.88
N GLU A 50 5.00 -14.70 -1.39
CA GLU A 50 3.98 -15.45 -0.67
C GLU A 50 4.61 -16.35 0.39
N ILE A 51 4.21 -16.17 1.65
CA ILE A 51 4.62 -17.02 2.76
C ILE A 51 3.69 -18.23 2.84
N LYS A 52 4.22 -19.42 2.47
CA LYS A 52 3.43 -20.66 2.45
C LYS A 52 3.35 -21.38 3.79
N ASP A 53 4.33 -21.16 4.65
CA ASP A 53 4.36 -21.78 5.98
C ASP A 53 3.61 -20.86 6.97
N PRO A 54 2.47 -21.31 7.52
CA PRO A 54 1.68 -20.49 8.44
C PRO A 54 2.44 -20.14 9.72
N LYS A 55 3.42 -20.95 10.13
CA LYS A 55 4.25 -20.62 11.30
C LYS A 55 5.14 -19.42 11.03
N ILE A 56 5.74 -19.37 9.83
CA ILE A 56 6.57 -18.25 9.41
C ILE A 56 5.72 -16.98 9.30
N GLN A 57 4.50 -17.08 8.77
CA GLN A 57 3.57 -15.95 8.72
C GLN A 57 3.24 -15.45 10.13
N GLU A 58 2.97 -16.35 11.08
CA GLU A 58 2.67 -15.98 12.47
C GLU A 58 3.87 -15.27 13.14
N GLU A 59 5.09 -15.75 12.92
CA GLU A 59 6.30 -15.12 13.45
C GLU A 59 6.56 -13.74 12.84
N LEU A 60 6.29 -13.56 11.54
CA LEU A 60 6.40 -12.26 10.87
C LEU A 60 5.35 -11.27 11.37
N ASN A 61 4.10 -11.72 11.57
CA ASN A 61 3.05 -10.86 12.10
C ASN A 61 3.43 -10.35 13.51
N LYS A 62 3.95 -11.21 14.38
CA LYS A 62 4.45 -10.79 15.71
C LYS A 62 5.60 -9.80 15.63
N LEU A 63 6.46 -9.94 14.62
CA LEU A 63 7.53 -8.98 14.38
C LEU A 63 6.98 -7.63 13.95
N TYR A 64 5.99 -7.60 13.05
CA TYR A 64 5.34 -6.36 12.62
C TYR A 64 4.64 -5.66 13.78
N GLU A 65 3.87 -6.39 14.60
CA GLU A 65 3.25 -5.85 15.81
C GLU A 65 4.28 -5.24 16.77
N ALA A 66 5.40 -5.94 17.03
CA ALA A 66 6.44 -5.45 17.92
C ALA A 66 7.20 -4.21 17.39
N LEU A 67 7.23 -4.03 16.07
CA LEU A 67 7.79 -2.83 15.44
C LEU A 67 6.80 -1.67 15.50
N ASP A 68 5.51 -1.93 15.25
CA ASP A 68 4.43 -0.94 15.28
C ASP A 68 4.21 -0.35 16.70
N ASP A 69 4.44 -1.16 17.73
CA ASP A 69 4.40 -0.74 19.13
C ASP A 69 5.50 0.27 19.52
N GLN A 70 6.52 0.49 18.67
CA GLN A 70 7.60 1.43 18.97
C GLN A 70 7.28 2.84 18.45
N ASN A 71 7.23 3.81 19.37
CA ASN A 71 6.97 5.22 19.03
C ASN A 71 8.00 5.85 18.06
N ASP A 72 9.17 5.24 17.91
CA ASP A 72 10.23 5.71 16.99
C ASP A 72 10.11 5.10 15.58
N VAL A 73 9.20 4.13 15.38
CA VAL A 73 8.93 3.51 14.07
C VAL A 73 7.78 4.26 13.42
N GLU A 74 8.03 4.85 12.24
CA GLU A 74 7.03 5.60 11.50
C GLU A 74 6.30 4.72 10.47
N GLU A 75 7.01 3.87 9.73
CA GLU A 75 6.45 3.04 8.66
C GLU A 75 7.18 1.69 8.57
N ILE A 76 6.45 0.61 8.29
CA ILE A 76 6.99 -0.75 8.10
C ILE A 76 6.73 -1.18 6.66
N TYR A 77 7.81 -1.49 5.93
CA TYR A 77 7.74 -1.97 4.56
C TYR A 77 8.27 -3.40 4.47
N SER A 78 7.46 -4.28 3.89
CA SER A 78 7.82 -5.67 3.61
C SER A 78 7.49 -6.01 2.15
N ASN A 79 8.19 -6.99 1.60
CA ASN A 79 7.82 -7.57 0.30
C ASN A 79 7.00 -8.85 0.45
N THR A 80 6.56 -9.21 1.66
CA THR A 80 5.63 -10.30 1.86
C THR A 80 4.28 -9.95 1.25
N ALA A 81 3.63 -10.92 0.61
CA ALA A 81 2.26 -10.74 0.14
C ALA A 81 1.30 -10.74 1.34
N ASP A 82 0.32 -9.84 1.31
CA ASP A 82 -0.92 -9.93 2.10
C ASP A 82 -1.80 -11.09 1.64
#